data_AF-A0A067PY13-F1
#
_entry.id   AF-A0A067PY13-F1
#
_cell.length_a   1.000
_cell.length_b   1.000
_cell.length_c   1.000
_cell.angle_alpha   90.00
_cell.angle_beta   90.00
_cell.angle_gamma   90.00
#
_symmetry.space_group_name_H-M   'P 1'
#
loop_
_entity.id
_entity.type
_entity.pdbx_description
1 polymer ?
#
loop_
_entity_poly.entity_id
_entity_poly.type
_entity_poly.pdbx_seq_one_letter_code
_entity_poly.pdbx_strand_id
1 'polypeptide(L)'
;MSLGTEFADLYLPYLHILELTRVTFDDPNTLYLFLHCNKSIKDLEINDKHPLDLLVEGDLPHLQCLCCQGSSWKDICLVRPPLHALDVELYERIRDRDGVLEVFQAVSGTLQTLDIFWLCWTSSRDCEDAIRRVLPGVSIRSTTRLGVPSAVVWR
;
A
#
# COMPACT_ATOMS: atom_id res chain seq x y z
N MET A 1 4.30 6.58 18.26
CA MET A 1 5.54 6.18 18.96
C MET A 1 6.64 6.23 17.91
N SER A 2 7.82 6.81 18.22
CA SER A 2 8.93 6.84 17.26
C SER A 2 9.87 5.67 17.50
N LEU A 3 10.26 4.97 16.45
CA LEU A 3 11.30 3.95 16.47
C LEU A 3 12.61 4.55 15.96
N GLY A 4 13.71 4.20 16.62
CA GLY A 4 15.05 4.64 16.24
C GLY A 4 15.58 3.94 14.99
N THR A 5 16.75 4.38 14.53
CA THR A 5 17.44 3.86 13.34
C THR A 5 17.84 2.40 13.48
N GLU A 6 18.03 1.90 14.71
CA GLU A 6 18.37 0.50 15.00
C GLU A 6 17.31 -0.50 14.51
N PHE A 7 16.09 -0.03 14.23
CA PHE A 7 15.06 -0.87 13.63
C PHE A 7 15.48 -1.33 12.22
N ALA A 8 16.21 -0.53 11.46
CA ALA A 8 16.68 -0.88 10.12
C ALA A 8 17.64 -2.09 10.11
N ASP A 9 18.36 -2.31 11.21
CA ASP A 9 19.35 -3.37 11.34
C ASP A 9 18.73 -4.73 11.75
N LEU A 10 17.44 -4.76 12.05
CA LEU A 10 16.75 -5.99 12.44
C LEU A 10 16.60 -6.93 11.25
N TYR A 11 17.26 -8.08 11.33
CA TYR A 11 17.10 -9.18 10.38
C TYR A 11 16.22 -10.29 10.95
N LEU A 12 15.03 -10.44 10.38
CA LEU A 12 13.98 -11.35 10.81
C LEU A 12 13.59 -12.26 9.63
N PRO A 13 14.40 -13.28 9.28
CA PRO A 13 14.25 -14.08 8.05
C PRO A 13 12.95 -14.89 7.94
N TYR A 14 12.21 -15.01 9.03
CA TYR A 14 10.94 -15.72 9.11
C TYR A 14 9.75 -14.77 9.35
N LEU A 15 9.97 -13.45 9.28
CA LEU A 15 8.91 -12.47 9.41
C LEU A 15 8.07 -12.49 8.13
N HIS A 16 6.84 -12.98 8.26
CA HIS A 16 5.88 -13.02 7.16
C HIS A 16 4.85 -11.89 7.21
N ILE A 17 4.63 -11.33 8.40
CA ILE A 17 3.60 -10.32 8.64
C ILE A 17 4.28 -9.15 9.35
N LEU A 18 4.13 -7.95 8.80
CA LEU A 18 4.55 -6.71 9.44
C LEU A 18 3.35 -5.77 9.50
N GLU A 19 2.98 -5.35 10.70
CA GLU A 19 1.95 -4.34 10.94
C GLU A 19 2.56 -3.14 11.65
N LEU A 20 2.44 -1.96 11.04
CA LEU A 20 2.93 -0.69 11.57
C LEU A 20 1.76 0.31 11.67
N THR A 21 1.23 0.42 12.88
CA THR A 21 0.11 1.29 13.20
C THR A 21 0.54 2.42 14.13
N ARG A 22 0.43 3.69 13.69
CA ARG A 22 0.78 4.88 14.49
C ARG A 22 2.26 4.89 14.89
N VAL A 23 3.11 4.44 13.96
CA VAL A 23 4.55 4.33 14.11
C VAL A 23 5.21 5.38 13.23
N THR A 24 6.11 6.14 13.82
CA THR A 24 7.02 7.02 13.08
C THR A 24 8.44 6.48 13.23
N PHE A 25 9.34 6.90 12.34
CA PHE A 25 10.77 6.59 12.46
C PHE A 25 11.55 7.88 12.61
N ASP A 26 12.61 7.84 13.42
CA ASP A 26 13.49 9.00 13.60
C ASP A 26 14.23 9.35 12.29
N ASP A 27 14.61 8.33 11.52
CA ASP A 27 15.12 8.48 10.15
C ASP A 27 14.06 8.00 9.13
N PRO A 28 13.69 8.82 8.13
CA PRO A 28 12.72 8.46 7.10
C PRO A 28 13.06 7.18 6.32
N ASN A 29 14.34 6.82 6.20
CA ASN A 29 14.79 5.65 5.44
C ASN A 29 14.74 4.34 6.25
N THR A 30 14.46 4.42 7.55
CA THR A 30 14.50 3.26 8.45
C THR A 30 13.58 2.13 7.96
N LEU A 31 12.36 2.46 7.54
CA LEU A 31 11.40 1.48 7.05
C LEU A 31 11.86 0.85 5.72
N TYR A 32 12.35 1.68 4.79
CA TYR A 32 12.89 1.20 3.52
C TYR A 32 14.01 0.17 3.74
N LEU A 33 15.00 0.51 4.57
CA LEU A 33 16.13 -0.37 4.88
C LEU A 33 15.66 -1.68 5.54
N PHE A 34 14.71 -1.59 6.48
CA PHE A 34 14.13 -2.76 7.11
C PHE A 34 13.44 -3.68 6.08
N LEU A 35 12.61 -3.13 5.20
CA LEU A 35 11.91 -3.89 4.17
C LEU A 35 12.88 -4.55 3.18
N HIS A 36 13.93 -3.83 2.76
CA HIS A 36 14.96 -4.35 1.88
C HIS A 36 15.69 -5.58 2.46
N CYS A 37 15.95 -5.57 3.77
CA CYS A 37 16.58 -6.67 4.49
C CYS A 37 15.64 -7.85 4.77
N ASN A 38 14.33 -7.60 4.89
CA ASN A 38 13.34 -8.59 5.34
C ASN A 38 12.41 -9.05 4.20
N LYS A 39 13.02 -9.67 3.18
CA LYS A 39 12.33 -10.11 1.95
C LYS A 39 11.26 -11.19 2.15
N SER A 40 11.19 -11.81 3.34
CA SER A 40 10.23 -12.87 3.68
C SER A 40 8.80 -12.37 3.95
N ILE A 41 8.61 -11.05 4.03
CA ILE A 41 7.31 -10.42 4.32
C ILE A 41 6.34 -10.72 3.17
N LYS A 42 5.15 -11.18 3.56
CA LYS A 42 4.03 -11.52 2.68
C LYS A 42 2.85 -10.58 2.89
N ASP A 43 2.62 -10.18 4.13
CA ASP A 43 1.53 -9.29 4.52
C ASP A 43 2.13 -8.04 5.17
N LEU A 44 1.85 -6.88 4.58
CA LEU A 44 2.34 -5.59 5.03
C LEU A 44 1.17 -4.65 5.30
N GLU A 45 1.06 -4.18 6.53
CA GLU A 45 0.13 -3.13 6.92
C GLU A 45 0.87 -1.89 7.41
N ILE A 46 0.60 -0.74 6.78
CA ILE A 46 1.24 0.54 7.08
C ILE A 46 0.16 1.63 7.17
N ASN A 47 -0.06 2.17 8.36
CA ASN A 47 -1.14 3.14 8.61
C ASN A 47 -0.67 4.62 8.64
N ASP A 48 0.58 4.89 8.28
CA ASP A 48 1.17 6.23 8.25
C ASP A 48 1.97 6.46 6.97
N LYS A 49 2.25 7.73 6.66
CA LYS A 49 3.06 8.09 5.50
C LYS A 49 4.54 7.83 5.79
N HIS A 50 5.12 6.89 5.07
CA HIS A 50 6.56 6.65 5.02
C HIS A 50 7.09 6.84 3.60
N PRO A 51 8.21 7.57 3.41
CA PRO A 51 8.86 7.63 2.11
C PRO A 51 9.43 6.25 1.79
N LEU A 52 8.97 5.64 0.70
CA LEU A 52 9.42 4.34 0.22
C LEU A 52 9.89 4.41 -1.24
N ASP A 53 10.17 5.62 -1.72
CA ASP A 53 10.64 5.94 -3.08
C ASP A 53 12.02 5.35 -3.40
N LEU A 54 12.76 4.91 -2.38
CA LEU A 54 14.03 4.20 -2.52
C LEU A 54 13.87 2.70 -2.82
N LEU A 55 12.68 2.12 -2.66
CA LEU A 55 12.44 0.73 -3.02
C LEU A 55 12.65 0.53 -4.53
N VAL A 56 13.21 -0.63 -4.88
CA VAL A 56 13.39 -1.05 -6.28
C VAL A 56 12.76 -2.40 -6.56
N GLU A 57 12.56 -2.72 -7.84
CA GLU A 57 12.03 -4.02 -8.28
C GLU A 57 12.85 -5.18 -7.69
N GLY A 58 12.17 -6.12 -7.03
CA GLY A 58 12.80 -7.26 -6.35
C GLY A 58 13.12 -7.05 -4.86
N ASP A 59 12.82 -5.89 -4.28
CA ASP A 59 12.92 -5.68 -2.83
C ASP A 59 11.82 -6.39 -2.03
N LEU A 60 10.64 -6.56 -2.63
CA LEU A 60 9.46 -7.16 -2.01
C LEU A 60 8.99 -8.43 -2.75
N PRO A 61 9.86 -9.44 -2.94
CA PRO A 61 9.61 -10.56 -3.85
C PRO A 61 8.52 -11.54 -3.36
N HIS A 62 8.08 -11.41 -2.11
CA HIS A 62 7.09 -12.29 -1.50
C HIS A 62 5.83 -11.56 -1.03
N LEU A 63 5.74 -10.24 -1.25
CA LEU A 63 4.62 -9.44 -0.80
C LEU A 63 3.35 -9.79 -1.59
N GLN A 64 2.34 -10.28 -0.89
CA GLN A 64 1.06 -10.75 -1.42
C GLN A 64 -0.11 -9.88 -0.97
N CYS A 65 -0.06 -9.35 0.25
CA CYS A 65 -1.11 -8.49 0.78
C CYS A 65 -0.51 -7.16 1.24
N LEU A 66 -1.11 -6.06 0.79
CA LEU A 66 -0.76 -4.72 1.21
C LEU A 66 -2.01 -4.01 1.72
N CYS A 67 -1.98 -3.59 2.98
CA CYS A 67 -2.93 -2.64 3.55
C CYS A 67 -2.18 -1.35 3.83
N CYS A 68 -2.61 -0.24 3.25
CA CYS A 68 -1.90 1.01 3.43
C CYS A 68 -2.83 2.21 3.49
N GLN A 69 -2.79 2.91 4.63
CA GLN A 69 -3.40 4.22 4.79
C GLN A 69 -2.38 5.28 4.40
N GLY A 70 -2.79 6.22 3.54
CA GLY A 70 -1.88 7.24 2.99
C GLY A 70 -1.38 6.92 1.58
N SER A 71 -0.19 7.43 1.22
CA SER A 71 0.33 7.40 -0.15
C SER A 71 1.44 6.38 -0.41
N SER A 72 1.96 5.71 0.63
CA SER A 72 3.12 4.81 0.52
C SER A 72 2.85 3.55 -0.31
N TRP A 73 1.58 3.19 -0.51
CA TRP A 73 1.19 2.09 -1.40
C TRP A 73 1.62 2.31 -2.84
N LYS A 74 1.74 3.57 -3.28
CA LYS A 74 2.20 3.90 -4.63
C LYS A 74 3.62 3.40 -4.87
N ASP A 75 4.52 3.77 -3.98
CA ASP A 75 5.94 3.38 -4.05
C ASP A 75 6.09 1.85 -4.01
N ILE A 76 5.32 1.18 -3.14
CA ILE A 76 5.32 -0.29 -3.02
C ILE A 76 4.79 -0.97 -4.28
N CYS A 77 3.71 -0.47 -4.87
CA CYS A 77 3.13 -1.08 -6.08
C CYS A 77 4.02 -0.87 -7.31
N LEU A 78 4.72 0.27 -7.40
CA LEU A 78 5.64 0.58 -8.51
C LEU A 78 6.85 -0.35 -8.57
N VAL A 79 7.24 -0.98 -7.46
CA VAL A 79 8.29 -2.03 -7.46
C VAL A 79 7.79 -3.41 -7.88
N ARG A 80 6.53 -3.50 -8.36
CA ARG A 80 5.92 -4.69 -8.97
C ARG A 80 6.00 -5.96 -8.11
N PRO A 81 5.62 -5.91 -6.81
CA PRO A 81 5.54 -7.12 -6.01
C PRO A 81 4.48 -8.08 -6.57
N PRO A 82 4.55 -9.39 -6.27
CA PRO A 82 3.52 -10.37 -6.65
C PRO A 82 2.25 -10.24 -5.79
N LEU A 83 1.66 -9.04 -5.81
CA LEU A 83 0.57 -8.64 -4.95
C LEU A 83 -0.73 -9.30 -5.39
N HIS A 84 -1.46 -9.92 -4.46
CA HIS A 84 -2.78 -10.52 -4.68
C HIS A 84 -3.91 -9.65 -4.11
N ALA A 85 -3.66 -9.00 -2.97
CA ALA A 85 -4.63 -8.17 -2.28
C ALA A 85 -4.05 -6.77 -1.99
N LEU A 86 -4.83 -5.74 -2.31
CA LEU A 86 -4.48 -4.35 -2.08
C LEU A 86 -5.66 -3.64 -1.39
N ASP A 87 -5.41 -3.08 -0.21
CA ASP A 87 -6.33 -2.22 0.53
C ASP A 87 -5.68 -0.82 0.65
N VAL A 88 -6.33 0.20 0.07
CA VAL A 88 -5.78 1.56 -0.01
C VAL A 88 -6.81 2.65 0.25
N GLU A 89 -6.31 3.74 0.84
CA GLU A 89 -7.01 5.02 0.86
C GLU A 89 -6.68 5.87 -0.37
N LEU A 90 -7.69 6.23 -1.16
CA LEU A 90 -7.55 7.14 -2.30
C LEU A 90 -8.00 8.55 -1.91
N TYR A 91 -7.01 9.42 -1.72
CA TYR A 91 -7.21 10.85 -1.45
C TYR A 91 -7.18 11.72 -2.72
N GLU A 92 -6.89 11.13 -3.87
CA GLU A 92 -6.41 11.91 -5.00
C GLU A 92 -7.52 12.60 -5.79
N ARG A 93 -7.27 13.89 -6.07
CA ARG A 93 -8.07 14.67 -6.99
C ARG A 93 -7.87 14.11 -8.39
N ILE A 94 -8.89 14.27 -9.25
CA ILE A 94 -8.92 13.86 -10.67
C ILE A 94 -7.64 14.22 -11.46
N ARG A 95 -6.86 15.21 -11.02
CA ARG A 95 -5.61 15.65 -11.66
C ARG A 95 -4.45 14.66 -11.57
N ASP A 96 -4.42 13.77 -10.58
CA ASP A 96 -3.38 12.71 -10.48
C ASP A 96 -3.91 11.33 -10.92
N ARG A 97 -4.95 11.34 -11.77
CA ARG A 97 -5.54 10.11 -12.29
C ARG A 97 -4.51 9.27 -13.04
N ASP A 98 -3.67 9.88 -13.87
CA ASP A 98 -2.72 9.14 -14.71
C ASP A 98 -1.64 8.44 -13.87
N GLY A 99 -1.14 9.11 -12.82
CA GLY A 99 -0.19 8.51 -11.87
C GLY A 99 -0.81 7.33 -11.12
N VAL A 100 -2.03 7.48 -10.60
CA VAL A 100 -2.75 6.37 -9.94
C VAL A 100 -2.96 5.17 -10.87
N LEU A 101 -3.29 5.42 -12.14
CA LEU A 101 -3.48 4.34 -13.11
C LEU A 101 -2.17 3.62 -13.43
N GLU A 102 -1.05 4.34 -13.52
CA GLU A 102 0.28 3.72 -13.69
C GLU A 102 0.61 2.79 -12.53
N VAL A 103 0.30 3.20 -11.29
CA VAL A 103 0.51 2.34 -10.11
C VAL A 103 -0.33 1.06 -10.20
N PHE A 104 -1.61 1.16 -10.58
CA PHE A 104 -2.45 -0.03 -10.76
C PHE A 104 -1.98 -0.91 -11.94
N GLN A 105 -1.45 -0.32 -13.02
CA GLN A 105 -0.84 -1.08 -14.11
C GLN A 105 0.33 -1.94 -13.59
N ALA A 106 1.16 -1.40 -12.70
CA ALA A 106 2.34 -2.07 -12.18
C ALA A 106 2.01 -3.41 -11.46
N VAL A 107 0.85 -3.50 -10.81
CA VAL A 107 0.41 -4.72 -10.09
C VAL A 107 -0.70 -5.50 -10.81
N SER A 108 -1.14 -5.05 -11.99
CA SER A 108 -2.28 -5.62 -12.72
C SER A 108 -2.12 -7.11 -13.08
N GLY A 109 -0.89 -7.60 -13.21
CA GLY A 109 -0.61 -8.99 -13.59
C GLY A 109 -0.82 -10.00 -12.47
N THR A 110 -0.84 -9.57 -11.21
CA THR A 110 -0.94 -10.47 -10.04
C THR A 110 -2.12 -10.14 -9.14
N LEU A 111 -2.60 -8.89 -9.16
CA LEU A 111 -3.65 -8.42 -8.27
C LEU A 111 -4.97 -9.16 -8.53
N GLN A 112 -5.64 -9.58 -7.46
CA GLN A 112 -6.91 -10.32 -7.51
C GLN A 112 -8.03 -9.54 -6.82
N THR A 113 -7.71 -8.87 -5.71
CA THR A 113 -8.67 -8.09 -4.93
C THR A 113 -8.14 -6.70 -4.66
N LEU A 114 -8.99 -5.69 -4.86
CA LEU A 114 -8.70 -4.29 -4.58
C LEU A 114 -9.82 -3.70 -3.74
N ASP A 115 -9.49 -3.28 -2.53
CA ASP A 115 -10.36 -2.55 -1.61
C ASP A 115 -9.96 -1.08 -1.60
N ILE A 116 -10.91 -0.20 -1.95
CA ILE A 116 -10.68 1.23 -2.06
C ILE A 116 -11.52 1.97 -1.05
N PHE A 117 -10.84 2.76 -0.22
CA PHE A 117 -11.46 3.71 0.69
C PHE A 117 -11.41 5.12 0.11
N TRP A 118 -12.56 5.62 -0.33
CA TRP A 118 -12.70 6.96 -0.90
C TRP A 118 -12.89 8.00 0.21
N LEU A 119 -11.97 8.95 0.31
CA LEU A 119 -12.03 10.05 1.26
C LEU A 119 -12.73 11.31 0.69
N CYS A 120 -13.08 11.34 -0.60
CA CYS A 120 -13.87 12.42 -1.20
C CYS A 120 -14.95 11.91 -2.19
N TRP A 121 -16.07 12.64 -2.26
CA TRP A 121 -17.31 12.19 -2.94
C TRP A 121 -17.33 12.45 -4.44
N THR A 122 -16.59 13.47 -4.89
CA THR A 122 -16.81 14.08 -6.20
C THR A 122 -16.01 13.44 -7.33
N SER A 123 -15.19 12.42 -7.08
CA SER A 123 -14.28 11.82 -8.06
C SER A 123 -14.37 10.28 -8.18
N SER A 124 -15.26 9.62 -7.43
CA SER A 124 -15.19 8.16 -7.28
C SER A 124 -15.61 7.38 -8.53
N ARG A 125 -16.71 7.73 -9.21
CA ARG A 125 -17.21 6.92 -10.35
C ARG A 125 -16.29 6.91 -11.55
N ASP A 126 -15.89 8.08 -12.06
CA ASP A 126 -15.01 8.16 -13.24
C ASP A 126 -13.63 7.55 -12.98
N CYS A 127 -13.16 7.64 -11.74
CA CYS A 127 -11.91 7.02 -11.30
C CYS A 127 -12.05 5.50 -11.19
N GLU A 128 -13.12 5.00 -10.57
CA GLU A 128 -13.40 3.57 -10.45
C GLU A 128 -13.54 2.92 -11.84
N ASP A 129 -14.24 3.55 -12.78
CA ASP A 129 -14.34 3.08 -14.16
C ASP A 129 -12.98 3.05 -14.86
N ALA A 130 -12.09 4.01 -14.54
CA ALA A 130 -10.72 4.00 -15.04
C ALA A 130 -9.93 2.81 -14.50
N ILE A 131 -9.98 2.61 -13.18
CA ILE A 131 -9.29 1.53 -12.47
C ILE A 131 -9.77 0.18 -13.01
N ARG A 132 -11.08 0.00 -13.20
CA ARG A 132 -11.67 -1.23 -13.77
C ARG A 132 -11.15 -1.56 -15.16
N ARG A 133 -10.81 -0.56 -15.99
CA ARG A 133 -10.23 -0.80 -17.32
C ARG A 133 -8.78 -1.28 -17.25
N VAL A 134 -8.05 -0.82 -16.24
CA VAL A 134 -6.64 -1.17 -16.02
C VAL A 134 -6.48 -2.50 -15.30
N LEU A 135 -7.48 -2.87 -14.49
CA LEU A 135 -7.51 -4.08 -13.67
C LEU A 135 -8.64 -5.02 -14.11
N PRO A 136 -8.62 -5.56 -15.34
CA PRO A 136 -9.66 -6.47 -15.81
C PRO A 136 -9.61 -7.78 -15.00
N GLY A 137 -10.75 -8.20 -14.46
CA GLY A 137 -10.87 -9.43 -13.68
C GLY A 137 -10.56 -9.30 -12.18
N VAL A 138 -10.09 -8.14 -11.74
CA VAL A 138 -9.88 -7.85 -10.30
C VAL A 138 -11.22 -7.59 -9.62
N SER A 139 -11.44 -8.22 -8.47
CA SER A 139 -12.58 -7.94 -7.61
C SER A 139 -12.36 -6.61 -6.87
N ILE A 140 -13.01 -5.56 -7.35
CA ILE A 140 -12.91 -4.21 -6.78
C ILE A 140 -14.10 -3.92 -5.88
N ARG A 141 -13.83 -3.64 -4.59
CA ARG A 141 -14.82 -3.12 -3.64
C ARG A 141 -14.45 -1.68 -3.28
N SER A 142 -15.43 -0.80 -3.33
CA SER A 142 -15.26 0.61 -3.00
C SER A 142 -16.16 1.03 -1.84
N THR A 143 -15.59 1.73 -0.87
CA THR A 143 -16.33 2.28 0.28
C THR A 143 -16.07 3.77 0.39
N THR A 144 -17.11 4.56 0.59
CA THR A 144 -17.00 6.00 0.88
C THR A 144 -17.21 6.21 2.37
N ARG A 145 -16.22 6.77 3.09
CA ARG A 145 -16.42 7.14 4.50
C ARG A 145 -17.17 8.48 4.59
N LEU A 146 -18.44 8.42 4.97
CA LEU A 146 -19.13 9.54 5.63
C LEU A 146 -18.46 9.73 6.98
N GLY A 147 -17.94 10.92 7.28
CA GLY A 147 -17.09 11.18 8.43
C GLY A 147 -17.54 10.53 9.75
N VAL A 148 -16.91 9.41 10.11
CA VAL A 148 -16.74 8.90 11.47
C VAL A 148 -15.43 8.09 11.48
N PRO A 149 -14.47 8.35 12.39
CA PRO A 149 -13.31 7.51 12.55
C PRO A 149 -13.73 6.27 13.34
N SER A 150 -13.65 5.09 12.74
CA SER A 150 -13.76 3.84 13.50
C SER A 150 -12.92 2.75 12.88
N ALA A 151 -12.13 2.10 13.73
CA ALA A 151 -11.33 0.94 13.45
C ALA A 151 -12.15 -0.13 12.72
N VAL A 152 -11.69 -0.54 11.55
CA VAL A 152 -12.15 -1.79 10.96
C VAL A 152 -11.26 -2.87 11.57
N VAL A 153 -11.83 -3.61 12.52
CA VAL A 153 -11.21 -4.84 13.04
C VAL A 153 -11.60 -5.95 12.07
N TRP A 154 -10.64 -6.44 11.30
CA TRP A 154 -10.79 -7.69 10.57
C TRP A 154 -10.58 -8.85 11.56
N ARG A 155 -11.51 -9.82 11.55
CA ARG A 155 -11.38 -11.11 12.24
C ARG A 155 -11.02 -12.18 11.22
#